data_AF-A0A7K0KJL0-F1
#
_entry.id   AF-A0A7K0KJL0-F1
#
_cell.length_a   1.000
_cell.length_b   1.000
_cell.length_c   1.000
_cell.angle_alpha   90.00
_cell.angle_beta   90.00
_cell.angle_gamma   90.00
#
_symmetry.space_group_name_H-M   'P 1'
#
loop_
_entity.id
_entity.type
_entity.pdbx_description
1 polymer ?
#
loop_
_entity_poly.entity_id
_entity_poly.type
_entity_poly.pdbx_seq_one_letter_code
_entity_poly.pdbx_strand_id
1 'polypeptide(L)'
;MSKKIFSVQDWENVHSEQRVPAHDESKHSSCAHLHNNVEEDVESVVSAIEAHGIDVAPHYAEWVNLGFALADACGEGGRGYFHRLSSLHHDYNQVATDKQYSYCLRGKRQGITIATLFYMAEQHGVVWRKRLSPISPNTQNGETDKRILGDNALPSFPEEVFDGLPTLLKEAVDNAVSKDDRGTILIGSIVTLSVCFYNLCGVYDERIVYPNLYLFVTAEAGMGKGALSLCRELVVPINRELHELTNRLKAQYKTDMAEYVKGKKSGGMDMPQEPPLRTLIVPANSSASAFLRIAKDNDGIILLFETEGDTLSQTLKSDYGNYSDVLRKAFHHEVLSMSRCKDREMSEVEQPRISVVLAGTPGQVNRLISNEEDGLLSRFCFYALPFKRGIRNVFATSDVAQSKNAKFKLLGERFYHLHQTFMRQGSYTFCLPQHLQTRFVSFLRKANEECCDEVDNNMQGIVRRMGLIAFRMMMVLTALRTMEAEMHRLSPAQDGTIHMLCQDCDYQTVMLICQTLLRHSVYVYRRLSNVQERTSGEQQERGAAARRNAFFNLLPVSFTKKDYDALIETTHENRSTASKWIDLFIREQRLRRTGQGMYQKTEL
;
A
#
# COMPACT_ATOMS: atom_id res chain seq x y z
N MET A 1 -40.40 -31.03 -42.20
CA MET A 1 -39.40 -31.91 -42.86
C MET A 1 -38.48 -32.48 -41.79
N SER A 2 -38.11 -33.74 -41.96
CA SER A 2 -37.72 -34.72 -40.95
C SER A 2 -36.49 -34.42 -40.07
N LYS A 3 -36.56 -34.96 -38.84
CA LYS A 3 -35.41 -35.33 -38.00
C LYS A 3 -34.37 -36.08 -38.83
N LYS A 4 -33.12 -35.61 -38.85
CA LYS A 4 -31.97 -36.43 -39.23
C LYS A 4 -31.32 -36.95 -37.94
N ILE A 5 -31.43 -38.25 -37.78
CA ILE A 5 -30.74 -39.08 -36.80
C ILE A 5 -29.30 -39.24 -37.30
N PHE A 6 -28.32 -38.97 -36.45
CA PHE A 6 -26.91 -39.21 -36.74
C PHE A 6 -26.60 -40.71 -36.52
N SER A 7 -25.86 -41.31 -37.47
CA SER A 7 -25.51 -42.74 -37.53
C SER A 7 -24.07 -42.96 -37.08
N VAL A 8 -23.85 -44.03 -36.30
CA VAL A 8 -22.59 -44.39 -35.62
C VAL A 8 -21.45 -44.80 -36.57
N GLN A 9 -21.73 -44.96 -37.87
CA GLN A 9 -20.74 -45.43 -38.86
C GLN A 9 -19.82 -44.31 -39.41
N ASP A 10 -20.19 -43.04 -39.25
CA ASP A 10 -19.40 -41.92 -39.82
C ASP A 10 -18.11 -41.61 -39.03
N TRP A 11 -17.85 -42.33 -37.94
CA TRP A 11 -16.71 -42.06 -37.05
C TRP A 11 -15.58 -43.09 -37.10
N GLU A 12 -15.70 -44.18 -37.86
CA GLU A 12 -14.69 -45.26 -37.84
C GLU A 12 -13.49 -45.07 -38.77
N ASN A 13 -13.43 -44.03 -39.62
CA ASN A 13 -12.34 -43.89 -40.59
C ASN A 13 -11.83 -42.46 -40.78
N VAL A 14 -10.85 -42.01 -39.97
CA VAL A 14 -9.72 -41.17 -40.45
C VAL A 14 -8.46 -41.46 -39.62
N HIS A 15 -7.36 -41.72 -40.33
CA HIS A 15 -6.10 -42.31 -39.90
C HIS A 15 -5.19 -41.43 -39.03
N SER A 16 -4.45 -42.13 -38.16
CA SER A 16 -3.28 -41.70 -37.38
C SER A 16 -2.00 -41.76 -38.21
N GLU A 17 -1.11 -40.77 -38.11
CA GLU A 17 0.33 -40.96 -38.35
C GLU A 17 1.18 -39.81 -37.79
N GLN A 18 2.00 -40.11 -36.77
CA GLN A 18 3.47 -39.98 -36.78
C GLN A 18 4.07 -40.20 -35.37
N ARG A 19 4.92 -41.24 -35.26
CA ARG A 19 5.84 -41.55 -34.12
C ARG A 19 7.14 -40.74 -34.29
N VAL A 20 8.01 -40.46 -33.31
CA VAL A 20 9.01 -41.28 -32.53
C VAL A 20 9.91 -40.23 -31.75
N PRO A 21 10.84 -40.47 -30.77
CA PRO A 21 11.22 -41.63 -29.93
C PRO A 21 11.18 -41.44 -28.40
N ALA A 22 11.41 -42.55 -27.68
CA ALA A 22 11.60 -42.70 -26.24
C ALA A 22 13.02 -42.35 -25.74
N HIS A 23 13.14 -41.89 -24.49
CA HIS A 23 14.31 -42.14 -23.63
C HIS A 23 13.99 -42.02 -22.12
N ASP A 24 14.43 -43.06 -21.40
CA ASP A 24 14.82 -43.24 -19.99
C ASP A 24 13.88 -42.96 -18.81
N GLU A 25 13.46 -44.08 -18.22
CA GLU A 25 12.99 -44.26 -16.86
C GLU A 25 14.14 -44.08 -15.85
N SER A 26 14.19 -42.95 -15.15
CA SER A 26 14.74 -42.89 -13.78
C SER A 26 14.48 -41.51 -13.15
N LYS A 27 13.28 -41.32 -12.57
CA LYS A 27 12.98 -40.23 -11.62
C LYS A 27 11.67 -40.47 -10.87
N HIS A 28 11.52 -41.64 -10.26
CA HIS A 28 10.54 -41.81 -9.18
C HIS A 28 11.13 -41.20 -7.90
N SER A 29 10.80 -39.93 -7.59
CA SER A 29 10.58 -39.49 -6.19
C SER A 29 10.14 -38.03 -5.98
N SER A 30 9.89 -37.21 -7.01
CA SER A 30 9.45 -35.80 -6.80
C SER A 30 8.09 -35.41 -7.40
N CYS A 31 7.35 -36.35 -8.02
CA CYS A 31 6.05 -36.07 -8.64
C CYS A 31 4.83 -36.31 -7.72
N ALA A 32 5.00 -37.02 -6.59
CA ALA A 32 3.88 -37.40 -5.74
C ALA A 32 3.20 -36.22 -5.02
N HIS A 33 3.92 -35.12 -4.76
CA HIS A 33 3.37 -33.99 -3.99
C HIS A 33 2.58 -32.94 -4.80
N LEU A 34 2.69 -32.94 -6.14
CA LEU A 34 1.93 -32.01 -7.01
C LEU A 34 0.62 -32.62 -7.53
N HIS A 35 0.54 -33.94 -7.68
CA HIS A 35 -0.70 -34.63 -8.09
C HIS A 35 -1.76 -34.67 -6.98
N ASN A 36 -1.34 -34.77 -5.70
CA ASN A 36 -2.27 -34.96 -4.58
C ASN A 36 -3.28 -33.82 -4.36
N ASN A 37 -2.94 -32.56 -4.65
CA ASN A 37 -3.86 -31.43 -4.42
C ASN A 37 -5.01 -31.37 -5.44
N VAL A 38 -4.77 -31.76 -6.71
CA VAL A 38 -5.81 -31.70 -7.76
C VAL A 38 -6.81 -32.83 -7.56
N GLU A 39 -6.34 -34.04 -7.22
CA GLU A 39 -7.23 -35.17 -6.93
C GLU A 39 -8.06 -34.92 -5.66
N GLU A 40 -7.51 -34.29 -4.63
CA GLU A 40 -8.26 -33.88 -3.42
C GLU A 40 -9.35 -32.84 -3.72
N ASP A 41 -9.05 -31.82 -4.54
CA ASP A 41 -10.02 -30.80 -4.95
C ASP A 41 -11.13 -31.41 -5.83
N VAL A 42 -10.76 -32.29 -6.77
CA VAL A 42 -11.72 -33.02 -7.61
C VAL A 42 -12.61 -33.92 -6.75
N GLU A 43 -12.04 -34.67 -5.79
CA GLU A 43 -12.79 -35.52 -4.88
C GLU A 43 -13.77 -34.74 -4.01
N SER A 44 -13.35 -33.57 -3.51
CA SER A 44 -14.23 -32.70 -2.72
C SER A 44 -15.41 -32.19 -3.54
N VAL A 45 -15.21 -31.87 -4.81
CA VAL A 45 -16.30 -31.40 -5.70
C VAL A 45 -17.20 -32.54 -6.13
N VAL A 46 -16.63 -33.68 -6.50
CA VAL A 46 -17.40 -34.88 -6.87
C VAL A 46 -18.27 -35.33 -5.69
N SER A 47 -17.71 -35.39 -4.48
CA SER A 47 -18.47 -35.73 -3.27
C SER A 47 -19.59 -34.73 -2.98
N ALA A 48 -19.36 -33.43 -3.23
CA ALA A 48 -20.39 -32.42 -3.07
C ALA A 48 -21.51 -32.58 -4.11
N ILE A 49 -21.18 -32.85 -5.38
CA ILE A 49 -22.17 -33.11 -6.44
C ILE A 49 -23.01 -34.35 -6.11
N GLU A 50 -22.36 -35.44 -5.69
CA GLU A 50 -23.03 -36.68 -5.27
C GLU A 50 -23.98 -36.44 -4.08
N ALA A 51 -23.55 -35.66 -3.07
CA ALA A 51 -24.37 -35.34 -1.92
C ALA A 51 -25.63 -34.54 -2.28
N HIS A 52 -25.60 -33.75 -3.37
CA HIS A 52 -26.77 -33.05 -3.88
C HIS A 52 -27.60 -33.89 -4.85
N GLY A 53 -27.06 -35.01 -5.35
CA GLY A 53 -27.73 -35.89 -6.31
C GLY A 53 -28.03 -35.21 -7.66
N ILE A 54 -27.22 -34.24 -8.06
CA ILE A 54 -27.45 -33.43 -9.26
C ILE A 54 -26.61 -33.97 -10.42
N ASP A 55 -27.26 -34.21 -11.55
CA ASP A 55 -26.58 -34.45 -12.81
C ASP A 55 -26.09 -33.13 -13.41
N VAL A 56 -24.77 -32.93 -13.35
CA VAL A 56 -24.08 -31.71 -13.82
C VAL A 56 -23.79 -31.72 -15.32
N ALA A 57 -24.08 -32.83 -16.03
CA ALA A 57 -23.80 -32.99 -17.45
C ALA A 57 -24.95 -33.72 -18.19
N PRO A 58 -26.18 -33.15 -18.21
CA PRO A 58 -27.36 -33.80 -18.75
C PRO A 58 -27.34 -33.97 -20.28
N HIS A 59 -26.48 -33.25 -21.00
CA HIS A 59 -26.35 -33.35 -22.45
C HIS A 59 -25.05 -34.05 -22.86
N TYR A 60 -25.09 -34.84 -23.94
CA TYR A 60 -23.92 -35.57 -24.45
C TYR A 60 -22.67 -34.70 -24.65
N ALA A 61 -22.83 -33.47 -25.14
CA ALA A 61 -21.71 -32.54 -25.34
C ALA A 61 -21.04 -32.13 -24.02
N GLU A 62 -21.82 -31.92 -22.97
CA GLU A 62 -21.36 -31.58 -21.62
C GLU A 62 -20.69 -32.79 -20.97
N TRP A 63 -21.29 -33.97 -21.15
CA TRP A 63 -20.75 -35.24 -20.67
C TRP A 63 -19.38 -35.58 -21.30
N VAL A 64 -19.22 -35.33 -22.60
CA VAL A 64 -17.92 -35.48 -23.28
C VAL A 64 -16.91 -34.46 -22.79
N ASN A 65 -17.31 -33.21 -22.56
CA ASN A 65 -16.42 -32.16 -22.04
C ASN A 65 -15.98 -32.47 -20.60
N LEU A 66 -16.88 -33.02 -19.78
CA LEU A 66 -16.57 -33.52 -18.44
C LEU A 66 -15.51 -34.63 -18.49
N GLY A 67 -15.66 -35.58 -19.42
CA GLY A 67 -14.69 -36.66 -19.63
C GLY A 67 -13.30 -36.15 -20.03
N PHE A 68 -13.22 -35.17 -20.94
CA PHE A 68 -11.94 -34.54 -21.30
C PHE A 68 -11.33 -33.73 -20.15
N ALA A 69 -12.14 -33.03 -19.36
CA ALA A 69 -11.67 -32.25 -18.22
C ALA A 69 -11.03 -33.13 -17.14
N LEU A 70 -11.63 -34.29 -16.83
CA LEU A 70 -11.10 -35.27 -15.88
C LEU A 70 -9.87 -35.99 -16.43
N ALA A 71 -9.87 -36.36 -17.71
CA ALA A 71 -8.73 -37.02 -18.35
C ALA A 71 -7.48 -36.11 -18.42
N ASP A 72 -7.67 -34.81 -18.68
CA ASP A 72 -6.58 -33.81 -18.68
C ASP A 72 -5.94 -33.64 -17.29
N ALA A 73 -6.76 -33.66 -16.23
CA ALA A 73 -6.34 -33.33 -14.88
C ALA A 73 -5.82 -34.52 -14.07
N CYS A 74 -6.48 -35.67 -14.18
CA CYS A 74 -6.26 -36.84 -13.34
C CYS A 74 -5.80 -38.07 -14.14
N GLY A 75 -5.63 -37.95 -15.46
CA GLY A 75 -5.28 -39.06 -16.34
C GLY A 75 -6.23 -40.25 -16.14
N GLU A 76 -5.67 -41.46 -16.07
CA GLU A 76 -6.43 -42.69 -15.82
C GLU A 76 -7.14 -42.68 -14.45
N GLY A 77 -6.56 -42.01 -13.45
CA GLY A 77 -7.14 -41.88 -12.10
C GLY A 77 -8.50 -41.17 -12.09
N GLY A 78 -8.77 -40.30 -13.07
CA GLY A 78 -10.06 -39.62 -13.21
C GLY A 78 -11.20 -40.50 -13.72
N ARG A 79 -10.93 -41.75 -14.15
CA ARG A 79 -11.95 -42.69 -14.63
C ARG A 79 -12.99 -42.95 -13.55
N GLY A 80 -12.54 -43.15 -12.30
CA GLY A 80 -13.43 -43.37 -11.16
C GLY A 80 -14.40 -42.20 -10.94
N TYR A 81 -13.89 -40.97 -11.01
CA TYR A 81 -14.71 -39.75 -10.89
C TYR A 81 -15.71 -39.60 -12.04
N PHE A 82 -15.29 -39.94 -13.26
CA PHE A 82 -16.17 -39.88 -14.42
C PHE A 82 -17.34 -40.87 -14.29
N HIS A 83 -17.09 -42.09 -13.84
CA HIS A 83 -18.16 -43.06 -13.57
C HIS A 83 -19.09 -42.61 -12.44
N ARG A 84 -18.54 -42.08 -11.35
CA ARG A 84 -19.31 -41.55 -10.21
C ARG A 84 -20.27 -40.44 -10.63
N LEU A 85 -19.77 -39.42 -11.33
CA LEU A 85 -20.61 -38.33 -11.84
C LEU A 85 -21.60 -38.81 -12.91
N SER A 86 -21.17 -39.69 -13.82
CA SER A 86 -22.06 -40.24 -14.86
C SER A 86 -23.19 -41.10 -14.29
N SER A 87 -22.98 -41.73 -13.13
CA SER A 87 -24.00 -42.58 -12.49
C SER A 87 -25.22 -41.81 -11.96
N LEU A 88 -25.10 -40.48 -11.83
CA LEU A 88 -26.20 -39.59 -11.45
C LEU A 88 -27.19 -39.36 -12.61
N HIS A 89 -26.79 -39.66 -13.85
CA HIS A 89 -27.67 -39.59 -15.01
C HIS A 89 -28.47 -40.91 -15.17
N HIS A 90 -29.77 -40.82 -15.46
CA HIS A 90 -30.68 -41.97 -15.56
C HIS A 90 -30.27 -43.03 -16.61
N ASP A 91 -29.70 -42.60 -17.75
CA ASP A 91 -29.19 -43.47 -18.82
C ASP A 91 -27.76 -44.00 -18.61
N TYR A 92 -27.22 -43.94 -17.39
CA TYR A 92 -25.85 -44.40 -17.12
C TYR A 92 -25.62 -45.85 -17.59
N ASN A 93 -24.62 -46.03 -18.45
CA ASN A 93 -24.16 -47.34 -18.90
C ASN A 93 -22.65 -47.46 -18.66
N GLN A 94 -22.26 -48.43 -17.83
CA GLN A 94 -20.86 -48.61 -17.44
C GLN A 94 -19.94 -48.89 -18.64
N VAL A 95 -20.36 -49.72 -19.60
CA VAL A 95 -19.52 -50.10 -20.76
C VAL A 95 -19.35 -48.91 -21.72
N ALA A 96 -20.41 -48.13 -21.94
CA ALA A 96 -20.35 -46.94 -22.78
C ALA A 96 -19.49 -45.83 -22.15
N THR A 97 -19.63 -45.63 -20.84
CA THR A 97 -18.86 -44.64 -20.06
C THR A 97 -17.37 -44.98 -20.08
N ASP A 98 -17.03 -46.26 -19.91
CA ASP A 98 -15.64 -46.73 -19.91
C ASP A 98 -14.97 -46.56 -21.29
N LYS A 99 -15.73 -46.85 -22.36
CA LYS A 99 -15.29 -46.62 -23.75
C LYS A 99 -15.07 -45.12 -24.03
N GLN A 100 -15.98 -44.27 -23.56
CA GLN A 100 -15.88 -42.82 -23.75
C GLN A 100 -14.68 -42.23 -22.99
N TYR A 101 -14.43 -42.65 -21.74
CA TYR A 101 -13.28 -42.15 -20.99
C TYR A 101 -11.95 -42.60 -21.61
N SER A 102 -11.88 -43.84 -22.10
CA SER A 102 -10.74 -44.33 -22.87
C SER A 102 -10.48 -43.52 -24.15
N TYR A 103 -11.54 -42.98 -24.78
CA TYR A 103 -11.40 -42.04 -25.90
C TYR A 103 -10.88 -40.68 -25.43
N CYS A 104 -11.40 -40.14 -24.32
CA CYS A 104 -10.95 -38.87 -23.75
C CYS A 104 -9.48 -38.88 -23.32
N LEU A 105 -8.96 -40.03 -22.86
CA LEU A 105 -7.54 -40.20 -22.53
C LEU A 105 -6.61 -40.21 -23.75
N ARG A 106 -7.11 -40.69 -24.89
CA ARG A 106 -6.35 -40.79 -26.14
C ARG A 106 -6.43 -39.53 -26.99
N GLY A 107 -7.53 -38.77 -26.89
CA GLY A 107 -7.74 -37.51 -27.57
C GLY A 107 -7.27 -36.30 -26.74
N LYS A 108 -6.87 -35.21 -27.41
CA LYS A 108 -6.67 -33.90 -26.75
C LYS A 108 -7.59 -32.88 -27.40
N ARG A 109 -8.46 -32.24 -26.62
CA ARG A 109 -9.34 -31.16 -27.09
C ARG A 109 -8.80 -29.83 -26.58
N GLN A 110 -8.39 -28.94 -27.49
CA GLN A 110 -7.86 -27.63 -27.11
C GLN A 110 -8.94 -26.81 -26.37
N GLY A 111 -8.58 -26.25 -25.22
CA GLY A 111 -9.43 -25.31 -24.46
C GLY A 111 -10.32 -25.93 -23.38
N ILE A 112 -10.28 -27.25 -23.16
CA ILE A 112 -11.00 -27.90 -22.05
C ILE A 112 -9.99 -28.30 -20.97
N THR A 113 -10.16 -27.78 -19.76
CA THR A 113 -9.35 -28.09 -18.57
C THR A 113 -10.25 -28.48 -17.40
N ILE A 114 -9.67 -28.87 -16.25
CA ILE A 114 -10.43 -29.22 -15.04
C ILE A 114 -11.38 -28.11 -14.56
N ALA A 115 -11.11 -26.85 -14.93
CA ALA A 115 -12.00 -25.72 -14.64
C ALA A 115 -13.42 -25.93 -15.19
N THR A 116 -13.58 -26.76 -16.22
CA THR A 116 -14.89 -27.13 -16.79
C THR A 116 -15.76 -27.87 -15.77
N LEU A 117 -15.19 -28.81 -14.99
CA LEU A 117 -15.91 -29.52 -13.93
C LEU A 117 -16.40 -28.53 -12.86
N PHE A 118 -15.52 -27.63 -12.42
CA PHE A 118 -15.84 -26.64 -11.41
C PHE A 118 -16.90 -25.64 -11.89
N TYR A 119 -16.82 -25.20 -13.14
CA TYR A 119 -17.83 -24.35 -13.77
C TYR A 119 -19.19 -25.05 -13.83
N MET A 120 -19.22 -26.32 -14.26
CA MET A 120 -20.46 -27.11 -14.31
C MET A 120 -21.09 -27.28 -12.92
N ALA A 121 -20.28 -27.50 -11.88
CA ALA A 121 -20.74 -27.58 -10.49
C ALA A 121 -21.32 -26.23 -9.99
N GLU A 122 -20.65 -25.12 -10.28
CA GLU A 122 -21.12 -23.77 -9.92
C GLU A 122 -22.44 -23.40 -10.63
N GLN A 123 -22.59 -23.75 -11.92
CA GLN A 123 -23.84 -23.50 -12.66
C GLN A 123 -25.05 -24.21 -12.04
N HIS A 124 -24.82 -25.35 -11.40
CA HIS A 124 -25.86 -26.13 -10.72
C HIS A 124 -25.98 -25.80 -9.22
N GLY A 125 -25.35 -24.71 -8.76
CA GLY A 125 -25.48 -24.23 -7.39
C GLY A 125 -24.71 -25.05 -6.35
N VAL A 126 -23.77 -25.90 -6.77
CA VAL A 126 -22.95 -26.71 -5.84
C VAL A 126 -21.87 -25.80 -5.23
N VAL A 127 -22.11 -25.37 -3.99
CA VAL A 127 -21.15 -24.57 -3.23
C VAL A 127 -20.07 -25.49 -2.66
N TRP A 128 -18.92 -25.53 -3.33
CA TRP A 128 -17.73 -26.21 -2.83
C TRP A 128 -16.71 -25.17 -2.37
N ARG A 129 -16.02 -25.41 -1.25
CA ARG A 129 -14.99 -24.50 -0.77
C ARG A 129 -13.81 -24.56 -1.74
N LYS A 130 -13.79 -23.64 -2.71
CA LYS A 130 -12.55 -23.30 -3.41
C LYS A 130 -11.57 -22.87 -2.33
N ARG A 131 -10.63 -23.74 -1.95
CA ARG A 131 -9.32 -23.24 -1.54
C ARG A 131 -8.84 -22.53 -2.79
N LEU A 132 -9.14 -21.23 -2.90
CA LEU A 132 -8.36 -20.36 -3.75
C LEU A 132 -6.94 -20.66 -3.29
N SER A 133 -6.17 -21.37 -4.11
CA SER A 133 -4.75 -21.48 -3.88
C SER A 133 -4.33 -20.03 -3.65
N PRO A 134 -3.89 -19.65 -2.44
CA PRO A 134 -3.15 -18.41 -2.34
C PRO A 134 -2.11 -18.55 -3.44
N ILE A 135 -1.89 -17.51 -4.25
CA ILE A 135 -0.62 -17.42 -4.96
C ILE A 135 0.39 -17.63 -3.84
N SER A 136 0.99 -18.83 -3.78
CA SER A 136 1.82 -19.19 -2.65
C SER A 136 2.78 -18.03 -2.48
N PRO A 137 2.96 -17.47 -1.27
CA PRO A 137 4.10 -16.60 -1.07
C PRO A 137 5.27 -17.43 -1.56
N ASN A 138 5.95 -16.93 -2.60
CA ASN A 138 7.10 -17.61 -3.15
C ASN A 138 8.14 -17.61 -2.02
N THR A 139 8.08 -18.64 -1.19
CA THR A 139 8.92 -18.82 -0.04
C THR A 139 10.17 -19.44 -0.63
N GLN A 140 10.99 -18.57 -1.22
CA GLN A 140 12.35 -18.95 -1.51
C GLN A 140 13.07 -19.01 -0.16
N ASN A 141 13.10 -20.21 0.41
CA ASN A 141 14.25 -20.64 1.19
C ASN A 141 15.46 -20.61 0.24
N GLY A 142 16.02 -19.41 0.05
CA GLY A 142 17.42 -19.32 -0.33
C GLY A 142 18.22 -19.82 0.85
N GLU A 143 19.08 -20.81 0.62
CA GLU A 143 20.02 -21.31 1.60
C GLU A 143 20.67 -20.14 2.34
N THR A 144 20.52 -20.17 3.66
CA THR A 144 21.09 -19.20 4.60
C THR A 144 22.60 -19.28 4.54
N ASP A 145 23.21 -18.46 3.68
CA ASP A 145 24.62 -18.15 3.80
C ASP A 145 24.83 -16.71 4.30
N LYS A 146 25.27 -16.69 5.56
CA LYS A 146 25.81 -15.56 6.33
C LYS A 146 24.89 -14.35 6.45
N ARG A 147 24.06 -14.41 7.51
CA ARG A 147 23.58 -13.25 8.27
C ARG A 147 24.76 -12.31 8.55
N ILE A 148 24.81 -11.19 7.84
CA ILE A 148 25.26 -9.95 8.46
C ILE A 148 24.02 -9.46 9.22
N LEU A 149 23.87 -9.94 10.46
CA LEU A 149 23.02 -9.30 11.46
C LEU A 149 23.63 -7.92 11.69
N GLY A 150 22.95 -6.88 11.20
CA GLY A 150 23.30 -5.49 11.41
C GLY A 150 22.03 -4.65 11.51
N ASP A 151 21.79 -4.13 12.71
CA ASP A 151 20.82 -3.12 13.16
C ASP A 151 19.35 -3.22 12.69
N ASN A 152 18.55 -3.88 13.53
CA ASN A 152 17.09 -3.85 13.66
C ASN A 152 16.26 -4.09 12.39
N ALA A 153 15.80 -5.33 12.22
CA ALA A 153 14.75 -5.67 11.27
C ALA A 153 13.48 -4.84 11.56
N LEU A 154 13.16 -3.92 10.66
CA LEU A 154 11.93 -3.13 10.75
C LEU A 154 10.70 -4.05 10.72
N PRO A 155 9.67 -3.74 11.53
CA PRO A 155 8.47 -4.56 11.60
C PRO A 155 7.64 -4.44 10.31
N SER A 156 7.12 -5.56 9.81
CA SER A 156 5.98 -5.54 8.88
C SER A 156 4.67 -5.33 9.67
N PHE A 157 3.57 -4.98 8.98
CA PHE A 157 2.26 -5.00 9.63
C PHE A 157 1.88 -6.44 10.06
N PRO A 158 1.29 -6.60 11.26
CA PRO A 158 0.85 -7.91 11.77
C PRO A 158 -0.38 -8.42 10.99
N GLU A 159 -0.66 -9.74 11.02
CA GLU A 159 -1.73 -10.34 10.20
C GLU A 159 -3.12 -9.80 10.56
N GLU A 160 -3.33 -9.47 11.84
CA GLU A 160 -4.56 -8.92 12.41
C GLU A 160 -4.98 -7.60 11.74
N VAL A 161 -4.01 -6.83 11.21
CA VAL A 161 -4.30 -5.63 10.42
C VAL A 161 -5.08 -6.01 9.16
N PHE A 162 -4.67 -7.08 8.49
CA PHE A 162 -5.24 -7.51 7.20
C PHE A 162 -6.60 -8.19 7.39
N ASP A 163 -6.80 -8.89 8.51
CA ASP A 163 -8.09 -9.47 8.87
C ASP A 163 -9.15 -8.37 9.14
N GLY A 164 -8.71 -7.25 9.70
CA GLY A 164 -9.56 -6.11 10.07
C GLY A 164 -9.72 -5.04 8.99
N LEU A 165 -9.47 -5.32 7.70
CA LEU A 165 -9.61 -4.35 6.61
C LEU A 165 -11.05 -4.28 6.05
N PRO A 166 -11.46 -3.12 5.49
CA PRO A 166 -12.57 -3.02 4.54
C PRO A 166 -12.31 -3.88 3.28
N THR A 167 -13.37 -4.29 2.60
CA THR A 167 -13.33 -5.25 1.48
C THR A 167 -12.44 -4.76 0.33
N LEU A 168 -12.56 -3.51 -0.06
CA LEU A 168 -11.80 -2.86 -1.12
C LEU A 168 -10.29 -2.87 -0.81
N LEU A 169 -9.91 -2.58 0.44
CA LEU A 169 -8.51 -2.63 0.87
C LEU A 169 -8.00 -4.07 0.96
N LYS A 170 -8.84 -5.01 1.41
CA LYS A 170 -8.52 -6.43 1.45
C LYS A 170 -8.20 -6.97 0.04
N GLU A 171 -9.05 -6.69 -0.93
CA GLU A 171 -8.82 -7.06 -2.33
C GLU A 171 -7.58 -6.38 -2.92
N ALA A 172 -7.28 -5.13 -2.56
CA ALA A 172 -6.06 -4.45 -2.99
C ALA A 172 -4.80 -5.17 -2.47
N VAL A 173 -4.77 -5.55 -1.19
CA VAL A 173 -3.60 -6.19 -0.56
C VAL A 173 -3.45 -7.67 -0.92
N ASP A 174 -4.52 -8.38 -1.27
CA ASP A 174 -4.47 -9.77 -1.73
C ASP A 174 -3.67 -9.94 -3.04
N ASN A 175 -3.43 -8.83 -3.75
CA ASN A 175 -2.57 -8.79 -4.93
C ASN A 175 -1.08 -8.59 -4.61
N ALA A 176 -0.70 -8.59 -3.34
CA ALA A 176 0.68 -8.45 -2.93
C ALA A 176 1.51 -9.72 -3.18
N VAL A 177 2.79 -9.54 -3.52
CA VAL A 177 3.72 -10.67 -3.75
C VAL A 177 4.63 -10.96 -2.56
N SER A 178 4.64 -10.12 -1.54
CA SER A 178 5.39 -10.32 -0.30
C SER A 178 4.74 -9.56 0.85
N LYS A 179 5.12 -9.87 2.09
CA LYS A 179 4.63 -9.15 3.28
C LYS A 179 4.92 -7.64 3.22
N ASP A 180 6.09 -7.25 2.72
CA ASP A 180 6.47 -5.83 2.63
C ASP A 180 5.75 -5.10 1.48
N ASP A 181 5.54 -5.82 0.36
CA ASP A 181 4.70 -5.37 -0.76
C ASP A 181 3.26 -5.14 -0.28
N ARG A 182 2.74 -6.07 0.54
CA ARG A 182 1.40 -6.01 1.12
C ARG A 182 1.24 -4.79 2.02
N GLY A 183 2.23 -4.50 2.86
CA GLY A 183 2.23 -3.30 3.68
C GLY A 183 2.32 -2.01 2.88
N THR A 184 3.16 -1.98 1.83
CA THR A 184 3.29 -0.82 0.93
C THR A 184 1.98 -0.52 0.21
N ILE A 185 1.33 -1.55 -0.33
CA ILE A 185 0.03 -1.43 -0.99
C ILE A 185 -1.03 -0.95 -0.01
N LEU A 186 -1.07 -1.49 1.21
CA LEU A 186 -2.03 -1.09 2.23
C LEU A 186 -1.93 0.40 2.57
N ILE A 187 -0.75 0.84 3.02
CA ILE A 187 -0.56 2.23 3.46
C ILE A 187 -0.66 3.19 2.28
N GLY A 188 -0.14 2.79 1.11
CA GLY A 188 -0.28 3.55 -0.14
C GLY A 188 -1.73 3.76 -0.53
N SER A 189 -2.56 2.72 -0.44
CA SER A 189 -3.99 2.80 -0.76
C SER A 189 -4.75 3.68 0.23
N ILE A 190 -4.53 3.52 1.55
CA ILE A 190 -5.17 4.36 2.58
C ILE A 190 -4.88 5.84 2.33
N VAL A 191 -3.61 6.20 2.11
CA VAL A 191 -3.22 7.60 1.90
C VAL A 191 -3.71 8.13 0.56
N THR A 192 -3.69 7.31 -0.50
CA THR A 192 -4.20 7.71 -1.82
C THR A 192 -5.70 8.00 -1.78
N LEU A 193 -6.48 7.14 -1.13
CA LEU A 193 -7.94 7.29 -1.03
C LEU A 193 -8.35 8.41 -0.07
N SER A 194 -7.48 8.80 0.87
CA SER A 194 -7.79 9.82 1.88
C SER A 194 -8.29 11.16 1.30
N VAL A 195 -7.77 11.58 0.15
CA VAL A 195 -8.15 12.84 -0.53
C VAL A 195 -9.57 12.80 -1.08
N CYS A 196 -10.10 11.61 -1.38
CA CYS A 196 -11.40 11.44 -2.01
C CYS A 196 -12.55 11.67 -1.02
N PHE A 197 -12.27 11.65 0.29
CA PHE A 197 -13.25 11.83 1.36
C PHE A 197 -13.36 13.30 1.80
N TYR A 198 -13.46 14.21 0.85
CA TYR A 198 -13.46 15.65 1.13
C TYR A 198 -14.76 16.16 1.79
N ASN A 199 -15.86 15.42 1.69
CA ASN A 199 -17.14 15.71 2.36
C ASN A 199 -17.23 15.12 3.78
N LEU A 200 -16.14 14.56 4.31
CA LEU A 200 -16.05 13.97 5.64
C LEU A 200 -15.14 14.81 6.54
N CYS A 201 -15.65 15.26 7.68
CA CYS A 201 -14.86 15.95 8.69
C CYS A 201 -14.98 15.27 10.07
N GLY A 202 -14.09 15.60 10.99
CA GLY A 202 -14.18 15.19 12.38
C GLY A 202 -13.60 16.27 13.28
N VAL A 203 -13.83 16.16 14.59
CA VAL A 203 -13.25 17.08 15.58
C VAL A 203 -12.12 16.38 16.31
N TYR A 204 -10.93 16.96 16.27
CA TYR A 204 -9.74 16.51 16.98
C TYR A 204 -9.04 17.72 17.59
N ASP A 205 -8.75 17.66 18.89
CA ASP A 205 -8.11 18.77 19.62
C ASP A 205 -8.86 20.11 19.41
N GLU A 206 -10.18 20.06 19.56
CA GLU A 206 -11.12 21.19 19.40
C GLU A 206 -11.15 21.82 17.99
N ARG A 207 -10.53 21.18 17.00
CA ARG A 207 -10.45 21.68 15.63
C ARG A 207 -11.10 20.72 14.65
N ILE A 208 -11.65 21.28 13.58
CA ILE A 208 -12.14 20.51 12.44
C ILE A 208 -10.94 19.97 11.66
N VAL A 209 -10.95 18.66 11.41
CA VAL A 209 -9.94 17.97 10.61
C VAL A 209 -10.59 17.15 9.50
N TYR A 210 -9.87 17.00 8.39
CA TYR A 210 -10.26 16.15 7.26
C TYR A 210 -9.32 14.94 7.16
N PRO A 211 -9.68 13.87 6.41
CA PRO A 211 -8.95 12.60 6.38
C PRO A 211 -7.55 12.65 5.75
N ASN A 212 -7.08 13.78 5.25
CA ASN A 212 -5.88 13.88 4.42
C ASN A 212 -4.58 13.44 5.12
N LEU A 213 -3.81 12.59 4.45
CA LEU A 213 -2.60 11.95 4.98
C LEU A 213 -1.39 12.19 4.07
N TYR A 214 -0.19 12.17 4.68
CA TYR A 214 1.10 12.23 3.99
C TYR A 214 1.87 10.92 4.22
N LEU A 215 2.42 10.36 3.14
CA LEU A 215 3.19 9.12 3.14
C LEU A 215 4.51 9.32 2.41
N PHE A 216 5.59 8.80 3.00
CA PHE A 216 6.87 8.62 2.34
C PHE A 216 7.31 7.16 2.48
N VAL A 217 7.34 6.43 1.36
CA VAL A 217 7.90 5.08 1.29
C VAL A 217 9.38 5.17 0.94
N THR A 218 10.25 4.73 1.85
CA THR A 218 11.69 4.76 1.64
C THR A 218 12.24 3.36 1.29
N ALA A 219 12.97 3.26 0.18
CA ALA A 219 13.61 2.03 -0.24
C ALA A 219 14.80 2.30 -1.16
N GLU A 220 15.81 1.43 -1.10
CA GLU A 220 16.93 1.47 -2.04
C GLU A 220 16.45 1.28 -3.50
N ALA A 221 17.30 1.68 -4.45
CA ALA A 221 16.98 1.54 -5.87
C ALA A 221 16.65 0.08 -6.23
N GLY A 222 15.56 -0.13 -7.00
CA GLY A 222 15.10 -1.46 -7.39
C GLY A 222 14.36 -2.26 -6.31
N MET A 223 14.22 -1.74 -5.08
CA MET A 223 13.62 -2.49 -3.97
C MET A 223 12.10 -2.22 -3.80
N GLY A 224 11.28 -2.75 -4.71
CA GLY A 224 9.82 -2.88 -4.48
C GLY A 224 8.97 -1.60 -4.51
N LYS A 225 9.55 -0.41 -4.71
CA LYS A 225 8.82 0.88 -4.79
C LYS A 225 7.73 0.90 -5.88
N GLY A 226 7.88 0.09 -6.92
CA GLY A 226 6.91 -0.02 -8.01
C GLY A 226 5.51 -0.49 -7.57
N ALA A 227 5.37 -1.10 -6.39
CA ALA A 227 4.06 -1.44 -5.85
C ALA A 227 3.19 -0.21 -5.57
N LEU A 228 3.83 0.91 -5.21
CA LEU A 228 3.12 2.14 -4.88
C LEU A 228 2.41 2.71 -6.12
N SER A 229 2.97 2.57 -7.32
CA SER A 229 2.33 3.08 -8.55
C SER A 229 0.97 2.44 -8.82
N LEU A 230 0.74 1.20 -8.35
CA LEU A 230 -0.56 0.54 -8.42
C LEU A 230 -1.62 1.28 -7.61
N CYS A 231 -1.27 1.84 -6.45
CA CYS A 231 -2.20 2.55 -5.59
C CYS A 231 -2.77 3.79 -6.30
N ARG A 232 -2.00 4.43 -7.20
CA ARG A 232 -2.46 5.56 -8.01
C ARG A 232 -3.67 5.20 -8.87
N GLU A 233 -3.72 3.98 -9.40
CA GLU A 233 -4.82 3.52 -10.27
C GLU A 233 -6.18 3.54 -9.55
N LEU A 234 -6.22 3.47 -8.22
CA LEU A 234 -7.46 3.52 -7.43
C LEU A 234 -8.24 4.83 -7.62
N VAL A 235 -7.54 5.93 -7.93
CA VAL A 235 -8.14 7.27 -8.09
C VAL A 235 -8.06 7.78 -9.53
N VAL A 236 -7.51 6.99 -10.45
CA VAL A 236 -7.41 7.35 -11.88
C VAL A 236 -8.78 7.63 -12.50
N PRO A 237 -9.85 6.83 -12.24
CA PRO A 237 -11.17 7.12 -12.81
C PRO A 237 -11.73 8.49 -12.39
N ILE A 238 -11.56 8.88 -11.11
CA ILE A 238 -11.94 10.21 -10.61
C ILE A 238 -11.14 11.29 -11.34
N ASN A 239 -9.82 11.11 -11.44
CA ASN A 239 -8.97 12.07 -12.14
C ASN A 239 -9.31 12.20 -13.64
N ARG A 240 -9.71 11.10 -14.28
CA ARG A 240 -10.18 11.06 -15.67
C ARG A 240 -11.45 11.89 -15.84
N GLU A 241 -12.44 11.72 -14.96
CA GLU A 241 -13.68 12.51 -14.98
C GLU A 241 -13.41 14.02 -14.86
N LEU A 242 -12.50 14.43 -13.96
CA LEU A 242 -12.10 15.83 -13.81
C LEU A 242 -11.40 16.40 -15.06
N HIS A 243 -10.56 15.61 -15.71
CA HIS A 243 -9.95 16.02 -16.98
C HIS A 243 -10.97 16.12 -18.13
N GLU A 244 -11.93 15.20 -18.19
CA GLU A 244 -13.04 15.27 -19.15
C GLU A 244 -13.91 16.51 -18.91
N LEU A 245 -14.16 16.87 -17.65
CA LEU A 245 -14.84 18.12 -17.29
C LEU A 245 -14.03 19.35 -17.74
N THR A 246 -12.72 19.37 -17.49
CA THR A 246 -11.83 20.45 -17.99
C THR A 246 -11.92 20.58 -19.51
N ASN A 247 -11.88 19.47 -20.24
CA ASN A 247 -11.94 19.50 -21.71
C ASN A 247 -13.28 20.03 -22.21
N ARG A 248 -14.39 19.66 -21.57
CA ARG A 248 -15.72 20.20 -21.87
C ARG A 248 -15.81 21.71 -21.61
N LEU A 249 -15.37 22.16 -20.43
CA LEU A 249 -15.35 23.59 -20.07
C LEU A 249 -14.47 24.41 -21.03
N LYS A 250 -13.31 23.89 -21.42
CA LYS A 250 -12.42 24.54 -22.40
C LYS A 250 -13.03 24.60 -23.80
N ALA A 251 -13.78 23.57 -24.21
CA ALA A 251 -14.49 23.59 -25.49
C ALA A 251 -15.60 24.64 -25.48
N GLN A 252 -16.37 24.72 -24.39
CA GLN A 252 -17.40 25.75 -24.20
C GLN A 252 -16.80 27.16 -24.22
N TYR A 253 -15.74 27.41 -23.44
CA TYR A 253 -15.02 28.68 -23.45
C TYR A 253 -14.54 29.10 -24.84
N LYS A 254 -14.04 28.16 -25.66
CA LYS A 254 -13.64 28.47 -27.05
C LYS A 254 -14.82 28.89 -27.92
N THR A 255 -15.98 28.25 -27.74
CA THR A 255 -17.22 28.62 -28.44
C THR A 255 -17.67 30.02 -28.01
N ASP A 256 -17.78 30.25 -26.71
CA ASP A 256 -18.21 31.54 -26.13
C ASP A 256 -17.26 32.67 -26.55
N MET A 257 -15.94 32.40 -26.58
CA MET A 257 -14.94 33.36 -27.06
C MET A 257 -15.10 33.65 -28.56
N ALA A 258 -15.41 32.65 -29.38
CA ALA A 258 -15.66 32.87 -30.80
C ALA A 258 -16.93 33.68 -31.05
N GLU A 259 -17.98 33.46 -30.25
CA GLU A 259 -19.21 34.27 -30.27
C GLU A 259 -18.95 35.71 -29.81
N TYR A 260 -18.21 35.89 -28.71
CA TYR A 260 -17.79 37.21 -28.22
C TYR A 260 -17.01 38.00 -29.28
N VAL A 261 -16.05 37.37 -29.97
CA VAL A 261 -15.27 38.01 -31.04
C VAL A 261 -16.15 38.39 -32.24
N LYS A 262 -17.15 37.58 -32.59
CA LYS A 262 -18.14 37.91 -33.65
C LYS A 262 -19.10 39.02 -33.22
N GLY A 263 -19.56 39.00 -31.97
CA GLY A 263 -20.52 39.93 -31.37
C GLY A 263 -19.93 41.26 -30.89
N LYS A 264 -18.59 41.42 -30.90
CA LYS A 264 -17.87 42.64 -30.49
C LYS A 264 -18.31 43.91 -31.22
N LYS A 265 -18.94 43.79 -32.39
CA LYS A 265 -19.52 44.92 -33.16
C LYS A 265 -20.87 45.41 -32.63
N SER A 266 -21.56 44.62 -31.82
CA SER A 266 -22.94 44.88 -31.38
C SER A 266 -23.06 45.45 -29.96
N GLY A 267 -21.94 45.67 -29.27
CA GLY A 267 -21.86 46.38 -27.99
C GLY A 267 -22.79 45.80 -26.91
N GLY A 268 -22.36 44.74 -26.22
CA GLY A 268 -23.15 44.20 -25.10
C GLY A 268 -22.84 42.75 -24.67
N MET A 269 -21.78 42.12 -25.17
CA MET A 269 -21.35 40.81 -24.68
C MET A 269 -20.23 40.97 -23.66
N ASP A 270 -20.35 40.28 -22.52
CA ASP A 270 -19.28 40.17 -21.53
C ASP A 270 -18.16 39.26 -22.06
N MET A 271 -16.92 39.57 -21.68
CA MET A 271 -15.77 38.73 -22.04
C MET A 271 -15.87 37.39 -21.30
N PRO A 272 -15.91 36.25 -22.00
CA PRO A 272 -15.90 34.93 -21.37
C PRO A 272 -14.68 34.77 -20.45
N GLN A 273 -14.87 34.15 -19.29
CA GLN A 273 -13.79 33.88 -18.34
C GLN A 273 -13.13 32.53 -18.64
N GLU A 274 -11.81 32.46 -18.47
CA GLU A 274 -11.07 31.21 -18.63
C GLU A 274 -11.51 30.20 -17.56
N PRO A 275 -11.90 28.97 -17.94
CA PRO A 275 -12.40 27.99 -16.99
C PRO A 275 -11.25 27.42 -16.13
N PRO A 276 -11.53 27.06 -14.86
CA PRO A 276 -10.53 26.48 -13.97
C PRO A 276 -10.05 25.11 -14.47
N LEU A 277 -8.79 24.79 -14.21
CA LEU A 277 -8.25 23.46 -14.47
C LEU A 277 -8.74 22.47 -13.40
N ARG A 278 -9.58 21.51 -13.79
CA ARG A 278 -10.03 20.44 -12.89
C ARG A 278 -9.12 19.21 -12.99
N THR A 279 -8.46 18.86 -11.89
CA THR A 279 -7.56 17.70 -11.76
C THR A 279 -7.45 17.29 -10.30
N LEU A 280 -7.34 15.98 -10.04
CA LEU A 280 -7.07 15.47 -8.69
C LEU A 280 -5.57 15.34 -8.46
N ILE A 281 -4.83 14.83 -9.45
CA ILE A 281 -3.41 14.52 -9.30
C ILE A 281 -2.58 15.70 -9.82
N VAL A 282 -1.64 16.17 -9.00
CA VAL A 282 -0.73 17.25 -9.36
C VAL A 282 0.67 16.69 -9.64
N PRO A 283 1.28 17.04 -10.80
CA PRO A 283 2.65 16.65 -11.11
C PRO A 283 3.66 17.22 -10.09
N ALA A 284 4.58 16.39 -9.62
CA ALA A 284 5.59 16.77 -8.63
C ALA A 284 6.66 17.74 -9.13
N ASN A 285 6.76 17.95 -10.46
CA ASN A 285 7.65 18.94 -11.05
C ASN A 285 7.08 20.39 -11.01
N SER A 286 5.89 20.59 -10.44
CA SER A 286 5.24 21.90 -10.33
C SER A 286 5.89 22.77 -9.25
N SER A 287 6.19 24.04 -9.55
CA SER A 287 6.62 25.02 -8.53
C SER A 287 5.55 25.22 -7.45
N ALA A 288 5.89 25.78 -6.29
CA ALA A 288 4.91 26.02 -5.21
C ALA A 288 3.77 26.93 -5.69
N SER A 289 4.09 27.93 -6.51
CA SER A 289 3.09 28.84 -7.10
C SER A 289 2.16 28.17 -8.11
N ALA A 290 2.66 27.23 -8.91
CA ALA A 290 1.84 26.45 -9.82
C ALA A 290 0.95 25.47 -9.05
N PHE A 291 1.51 24.82 -8.03
CA PHE A 291 0.79 23.92 -7.13
C PHE A 291 -0.37 24.63 -6.43
N LEU A 292 -0.15 25.82 -5.87
CA LEU A 292 -1.20 26.63 -5.22
C LEU A 292 -2.30 27.08 -6.19
N ARG A 293 -1.94 27.44 -7.43
CA ARG A 293 -2.95 27.77 -8.45
C ARG A 293 -3.81 26.55 -8.77
N ILE A 294 -3.20 25.38 -8.96
CA ILE A 294 -3.94 24.14 -9.21
C ILE A 294 -4.81 23.79 -8.00
N ALA A 295 -4.30 23.96 -6.79
CA ALA A 295 -5.08 23.77 -5.56
C ALA A 295 -6.31 24.69 -5.54
N LYS A 296 -6.16 25.97 -5.87
CA LYS A 296 -7.27 26.94 -5.94
C LYS A 296 -8.32 26.53 -6.96
N ASP A 297 -7.90 26.14 -8.16
CA ASP A 297 -8.80 25.69 -9.24
C ASP A 297 -9.56 24.40 -8.86
N ASN A 298 -9.13 23.69 -7.83
CA ASN A 298 -9.70 22.43 -7.34
C ASN A 298 -10.19 22.51 -5.89
N ASP A 299 -10.53 23.72 -5.40
CA ASP A 299 -11.13 23.93 -4.08
C ASP A 299 -10.28 23.36 -2.93
N GLY A 300 -8.96 23.35 -3.12
CA GLY A 300 -7.97 22.80 -2.19
C GLY A 300 -7.85 21.28 -2.18
N ILE A 301 -8.61 20.54 -3.00
CA ILE A 301 -8.66 19.08 -3.02
C ILE A 301 -7.69 18.54 -4.07
N ILE A 302 -6.49 18.16 -3.63
CA ILE A 302 -5.44 17.67 -4.53
C ILE A 302 -4.58 16.56 -3.92
N LEU A 303 -4.06 15.71 -4.79
CA LEU A 303 -3.16 14.62 -4.48
C LEU A 303 -1.81 14.86 -5.16
N LEU A 304 -0.76 15.00 -4.35
CA LEU A 304 0.61 14.93 -4.83
C LEU A 304 1.05 13.47 -4.79
N PHE A 305 1.25 12.86 -5.96
CA PHE A 305 1.64 11.45 -6.06
C PHE A 305 2.90 11.32 -6.90
N GLU A 306 4.01 10.90 -6.29
CA GLU A 306 5.29 10.74 -6.98
C GLU A 306 6.07 9.54 -6.45
N THR A 307 6.35 8.59 -7.34
CA THR A 307 7.13 7.39 -6.98
C THR A 307 8.64 7.59 -7.15
N GLU A 308 9.04 8.64 -7.84
CA GLU A 308 10.43 9.00 -8.08
C GLU A 308 10.82 10.27 -7.32
N GLY A 309 11.33 10.08 -6.10
CA GLY A 309 11.69 11.18 -5.20
C GLY A 309 12.75 12.15 -5.73
N ASP A 310 13.48 11.85 -6.82
CA ASP A 310 14.41 12.82 -7.43
C ASP A 310 13.70 13.98 -8.12
N THR A 311 12.56 13.73 -8.80
CA THR A 311 11.75 14.76 -9.45
C THR A 311 11.31 15.80 -8.44
N LEU A 312 10.76 15.33 -7.31
CA LEU A 312 10.34 16.23 -6.23
C LEU A 312 11.54 16.85 -5.53
N SER A 313 12.65 16.13 -5.34
CA SER A 313 13.88 16.69 -4.74
C SER A 313 14.42 17.87 -5.56
N GLN A 314 14.33 17.84 -6.89
CA GLN A 314 14.79 18.94 -7.74
C GLN A 314 13.89 20.17 -7.60
N THR A 315 12.57 19.99 -7.66
CA THR A 315 11.60 21.07 -7.45
C THR A 315 11.70 21.68 -6.06
N LEU A 316 11.90 20.83 -5.06
CA LEU A 316 12.14 21.25 -3.69
C LEU A 316 13.46 22.00 -3.56
N LYS A 317 14.56 21.60 -4.19
CA LYS A 317 15.83 22.36 -4.13
C LYS A 317 15.68 23.81 -4.61
N SER A 318 14.82 24.06 -5.61
CA SER A 318 14.62 25.40 -6.16
C SER A 318 13.66 26.29 -5.35
N ASP A 319 12.69 25.72 -4.64
CA ASP A 319 11.57 26.44 -4.02
C ASP A 319 11.21 25.89 -2.62
N TYR A 320 12.22 25.33 -1.92
CA TYR A 320 12.05 24.50 -0.72
C TYR A 320 11.22 25.19 0.35
N GLY A 321 11.60 26.44 0.67
CA GLY A 321 10.98 27.20 1.77
C GLY A 321 9.48 27.38 1.55
N ASN A 322 9.09 27.74 0.31
CA ASN A 322 7.69 27.96 -0.03
C ASN A 322 6.92 26.63 -0.09
N TYR A 323 7.49 25.59 -0.69
CA TYR A 323 6.81 24.30 -0.82
C TYR A 323 6.63 23.59 0.54
N SER A 324 7.65 23.63 1.41
CA SER A 324 7.58 23.11 2.79
C SER A 324 6.54 23.86 3.62
N ASP A 325 6.48 25.19 3.53
CA ASP A 325 5.43 26.00 4.17
C ASP A 325 4.03 25.58 3.73
N VAL A 326 3.82 25.43 2.42
CA VAL A 326 2.55 24.98 1.85
C VAL A 326 2.14 23.61 2.41
N LEU A 327 3.02 22.62 2.42
CA LEU A 327 2.70 21.29 2.96
C LEU A 327 2.43 21.32 4.48
N ARG A 328 3.16 22.13 5.25
CA ARG A 328 2.96 22.23 6.70
C ARG A 328 1.60 22.83 7.05
N LYS A 329 1.22 23.90 6.36
CA LYS A 329 -0.10 24.56 6.51
C LYS A 329 -1.22 23.66 6.01
N ALA A 330 -1.04 23.06 4.84
CA ALA A 330 -2.04 22.17 4.26
C ALA A 330 -2.34 20.95 5.13
N PHE A 331 -1.32 20.40 5.81
CA PHE A 331 -1.54 19.29 6.75
C PHE A 331 -2.46 19.65 7.92
N HIS A 332 -2.57 20.93 8.30
CA HIS A 332 -3.50 21.42 9.32
C HIS A 332 -4.77 22.06 8.75
N HIS A 333 -4.95 22.03 7.43
CA HIS A 333 -6.04 22.74 6.76
C HIS A 333 -6.01 24.25 7.04
N GLU A 334 -4.80 24.81 7.24
CA GLU A 334 -4.59 26.25 7.40
C GLU A 334 -4.63 26.94 6.05
N VAL A 335 -5.07 28.21 6.04
CA VAL A 335 -5.19 29.01 4.81
C VAL A 335 -3.85 29.10 4.09
N LEU A 336 -3.88 28.79 2.79
CA LEU A 336 -2.73 28.98 1.90
C LEU A 336 -2.92 30.28 1.13
N SER A 337 -2.12 31.30 1.45
CA SER A 337 -2.14 32.60 0.78
C SER A 337 -0.92 32.77 -0.13
N MET A 338 -1.14 33.24 -1.35
CA MET A 338 -0.07 33.66 -2.27
C MET A 338 -0.38 35.06 -2.82
N SER A 339 0.60 35.95 -2.76
CA SER A 339 0.56 37.27 -3.40
C SER A 339 1.45 37.26 -4.64
N ARG A 340 0.91 37.61 -5.81
CA ARG A 340 1.72 37.85 -7.01
C ARG A 340 2.04 39.32 -7.13
N CYS A 341 3.30 39.70 -6.96
CA CYS A 341 3.76 41.09 -7.07
C CYS A 341 3.47 41.74 -8.43
N LYS A 342 3.28 40.98 -9.51
CA LYS A 342 3.07 41.53 -10.87
C LYS A 342 1.63 41.97 -11.15
N ASP A 343 0.63 41.26 -10.63
CA ASP A 343 -0.79 41.49 -10.99
C ASP A 343 -1.64 41.99 -9.81
N ARG A 344 -1.04 42.18 -8.62
CA ARG A 344 -1.74 42.52 -7.36
C ARG A 344 -2.88 41.56 -6.98
N GLU A 345 -2.96 40.39 -7.61
CA GLU A 345 -3.92 39.36 -7.28
C GLU A 345 -3.45 38.57 -6.06
N MET A 346 -4.27 38.60 -5.01
CA MET A 346 -4.16 37.73 -3.85
C MET A 346 -4.99 36.48 -4.11
N SER A 347 -4.37 35.32 -3.98
CA SER A 347 -5.04 34.04 -4.14
C SER A 347 -4.95 33.28 -2.84
N GLU A 348 -6.10 32.87 -2.32
CA GLU A 348 -6.19 32.11 -1.07
C GLU A 348 -6.92 30.78 -1.29
N VAL A 349 -6.48 29.76 -0.57
CA VAL A 349 -7.16 28.47 -0.42
C VAL A 349 -7.45 28.30 1.07
N GLU A 350 -8.70 28.45 1.47
CA GLU A 350 -9.07 28.55 2.88
C GLU A 350 -8.89 27.24 3.65
N GLN A 351 -9.33 26.12 3.06
CA GLN A 351 -9.32 24.80 3.70
C GLN A 351 -8.67 23.77 2.78
N PRO A 352 -7.34 23.83 2.60
CA PRO A 352 -6.64 22.87 1.74
C PRO A 352 -6.81 21.44 2.25
N ARG A 353 -7.29 20.55 1.37
CA ARG A 353 -7.47 19.12 1.58
C ARG A 353 -6.49 18.37 0.69
N ILE A 354 -5.21 18.48 1.06
CA ILE A 354 -4.10 17.96 0.26
C ILE A 354 -3.62 16.65 0.87
N SER A 355 -3.50 15.61 0.06
CA SER A 355 -2.82 14.36 0.44
C SER A 355 -1.54 14.18 -0.37
N VAL A 356 -0.55 13.50 0.21
CA VAL A 356 0.80 13.38 -0.38
C VAL A 356 1.26 11.94 -0.29
N VAL A 357 1.67 11.36 -1.42
CA VAL A 357 2.24 10.02 -1.52
C VAL A 357 3.55 10.11 -2.27
N LEU A 358 4.65 9.84 -1.56
CA LEU A 358 5.99 9.90 -2.10
C LEU A 358 6.69 8.56 -1.93
N ALA A 359 7.53 8.20 -2.91
CA ALA A 359 8.53 7.17 -2.72
C ALA A 359 9.92 7.66 -3.11
N GLY A 360 10.93 7.21 -2.38
CA GLY A 360 12.30 7.62 -2.62
C GLY A 360 13.33 6.76 -1.93
N THR A 361 14.61 7.03 -2.20
CA THR A 361 15.72 6.45 -1.46
C THR A 361 15.89 7.17 -0.11
N PRO A 362 16.54 6.54 0.89
CA PRO A 362 16.84 7.21 2.15
C PRO A 362 17.57 8.56 1.96
N GLY A 363 18.50 8.65 1.00
CA GLY A 363 19.18 9.91 0.69
C GLY A 363 18.28 11.00 0.10
N GLN A 364 17.16 10.63 -0.55
CA GLN A 364 16.15 11.60 -1.01
C GLN A 364 15.30 12.13 0.14
N VAL A 365 15.04 11.32 1.18
CA VAL A 365 14.37 11.79 2.40
C VAL A 365 15.14 12.96 3.01
N ASN A 366 16.46 12.82 3.16
CA ASN A 366 17.32 13.87 3.71
C ASN A 366 17.31 15.16 2.87
N ARG A 367 17.08 15.06 1.54
CA ARG A 367 16.97 16.21 0.65
C ARG A 367 15.59 16.87 0.72
N LEU A 368 14.56 16.09 0.96
CA LEU A 368 13.17 16.54 1.09
C LEU A 368 12.88 17.10 2.49
N ILE A 369 13.64 16.66 3.48
CA ILE A 369 13.49 17.03 4.89
C ILE A 369 14.89 17.38 5.40
N SER A 370 15.31 18.60 5.06
CA SER A 370 16.66 19.10 5.33
C SER A 370 16.92 19.33 6.83
N ASN A 371 15.87 19.61 7.61
CA ASN A 371 15.95 19.85 9.04
C ASN A 371 14.77 19.17 9.77
N GLU A 372 15.08 18.46 10.86
CA GLU A 372 14.09 17.83 11.75
C GLU A 372 13.26 18.90 12.49
N GLU A 373 13.84 20.07 12.74
CA GLU A 373 13.20 21.18 13.48
C GLU A 373 12.07 21.88 12.71
N ASP A 374 12.03 21.75 11.37
CA ASP A 374 10.99 22.40 10.56
C ASP A 374 9.61 21.76 10.75
N GLY A 375 9.53 20.62 11.45
CA GLY A 375 8.28 19.94 11.78
C GLY A 375 7.59 19.25 10.61
N LEU A 376 8.13 19.33 9.38
CA LEU A 376 7.58 18.62 8.22
C LEU A 376 7.69 17.11 8.38
N LEU A 377 8.81 16.61 8.93
CA LEU A 377 9.04 15.20 9.23
C LEU A 377 7.87 14.57 9.99
N SER A 378 7.47 15.22 11.10
CA SER A 378 6.42 14.71 11.98
C SER A 378 5.04 14.56 11.30
N ARG A 379 4.83 15.21 10.15
CA ARG A 379 3.58 15.16 9.39
C ARG A 379 3.51 13.99 8.41
N PHE A 380 4.64 13.35 8.10
CA PHE A 380 4.70 12.21 7.19
C PHE A 380 4.63 10.88 7.96
N CYS A 381 3.86 9.94 7.42
CA CYS A 381 4.02 8.52 7.72
C CYS A 381 5.23 7.99 6.95
N PHE A 382 6.14 7.30 7.64
CA PHE A 382 7.26 6.62 6.99
C PHE A 382 7.03 5.11 6.94
N TYR A 383 7.28 4.51 5.79
CA TYR A 383 7.37 3.06 5.65
C TYR A 383 8.66 2.70 4.92
N ALA A 384 9.58 2.08 5.64
CA ALA A 384 10.92 1.77 5.15
C ALA A 384 11.00 0.29 4.74
N LEU A 385 11.27 0.05 3.46
CA LEU A 385 11.38 -1.28 2.89
C LEU A 385 12.80 -1.83 3.14
N PRO A 386 12.93 -3.02 3.76
CA PRO A 386 14.23 -3.61 3.99
C PRO A 386 14.84 -4.08 2.67
N PHE A 387 16.17 -4.00 2.58
CA PHE A 387 16.90 -4.63 1.49
C PHE A 387 16.79 -6.15 1.59
N LYS A 388 16.42 -6.82 0.50
CA LYS A 388 16.37 -8.28 0.41
C LYS A 388 17.26 -8.77 -0.70
N ARG A 389 18.09 -9.78 -0.39
CA ARG A 389 18.87 -10.51 -1.38
C ARG A 389 17.95 -11.53 -2.07
N GLY A 390 17.95 -11.56 -3.40
CA GLY A 390 17.18 -12.50 -4.20
C GLY A 390 16.47 -11.83 -5.37
N ILE A 391 16.37 -12.56 -6.49
CA ILE A 391 15.62 -12.12 -7.67
C ILE A 391 14.29 -12.87 -7.67
N ARG A 392 13.19 -12.11 -7.66
CA ARG A 392 11.85 -12.70 -7.76
C ARG A 392 11.66 -13.29 -9.17
N ASN A 393 10.94 -14.41 -9.25
CA ASN A 393 10.34 -14.79 -10.54
C ASN A 393 9.33 -13.72 -10.97
N VAL A 394 9.67 -12.98 -12.03
CA VAL A 394 8.83 -11.90 -12.59
C VAL A 394 7.75 -12.43 -13.53
N PHE A 395 7.83 -13.70 -13.93
CA PHE A 395 6.88 -14.36 -14.83
C PHE A 395 5.81 -15.14 -14.08
N ALA A 396 5.40 -14.65 -12.91
CA ALA A 396 4.35 -15.29 -12.09
C ALA A 396 2.99 -15.36 -12.81
N THR A 397 2.75 -14.46 -13.77
CA THR A 397 1.65 -14.55 -14.73
C THR A 397 2.09 -13.95 -16.07
N SER A 398 1.66 -14.57 -17.17
CA SER A 398 1.75 -14.01 -18.52
C SER A 398 0.39 -13.49 -19.01
N ASP A 399 -0.69 -13.70 -18.24
CA ASP A 399 -2.03 -13.25 -18.57
C ASP A 399 -2.20 -11.77 -18.16
N VAL A 400 -2.45 -10.92 -19.16
CA VAL A 400 -2.69 -9.49 -19.00
C VAL A 400 -3.91 -9.22 -18.12
N ALA A 401 -4.98 -10.02 -18.23
CA ALA A 401 -6.19 -9.87 -17.42
C ALA A 401 -5.93 -10.15 -15.94
N GLN A 402 -4.96 -11.02 -15.65
CA GLN A 402 -4.53 -11.34 -14.28
C GLN A 402 -3.40 -10.42 -13.77
N SER A 403 -2.95 -9.45 -14.58
CA SER A 403 -1.94 -8.49 -14.17
C SER A 403 -2.42 -7.63 -13.00
N LYS A 404 -1.47 -7.22 -12.14
CA LYS A 404 -1.79 -6.32 -11.02
C LYS A 404 -2.43 -5.03 -11.51
N ASN A 405 -1.94 -4.47 -12.61
CA ASN A 405 -2.50 -3.26 -13.20
C ASN A 405 -3.97 -3.44 -13.62
N ALA A 406 -4.32 -4.54 -14.27
CA ALA A 406 -5.71 -4.82 -14.65
C ALA A 406 -6.62 -4.89 -13.42
N LYS A 407 -6.18 -5.59 -12.37
CA LYS A 407 -6.93 -5.71 -11.11
C LYS A 407 -7.09 -4.37 -10.39
N PHE A 408 -6.04 -3.56 -10.30
CA PHE A 408 -6.10 -2.24 -9.67
C PHE A 408 -6.97 -1.25 -10.47
N LYS A 409 -6.99 -1.34 -11.80
CA LYS A 409 -7.93 -0.58 -12.63
C LYS A 409 -9.37 -0.95 -12.34
N LEU A 410 -9.68 -2.25 -12.23
CA LEU A 410 -11.01 -2.72 -11.87
C LEU A 410 -11.42 -2.23 -10.47
N LEU A 411 -10.50 -2.30 -9.50
CA LEU A 411 -10.71 -1.76 -8.15
C LEU A 411 -10.96 -0.25 -8.17
N GLY A 412 -10.23 0.51 -8.98
CA GLY A 412 -10.43 1.94 -9.16
C GLY A 412 -11.80 2.27 -9.73
N GLU A 413 -12.26 1.55 -10.76
CA GLU A 413 -13.61 1.75 -11.33
C GLU A 413 -14.71 1.40 -10.32
N ARG A 414 -14.53 0.32 -9.53
CA ARG A 414 -15.45 -0.01 -8.44
C ARG A 414 -15.47 1.07 -7.36
N PHE A 415 -14.30 1.54 -6.92
CA PHE A 415 -14.19 2.62 -5.93
C PHE A 415 -14.89 3.88 -6.42
N TYR A 416 -14.69 4.26 -7.70
CA TYR A 416 -15.33 5.41 -8.31
C TYR A 416 -16.86 5.35 -8.23
N HIS A 417 -17.48 4.22 -8.57
CA HIS A 417 -18.94 4.08 -8.49
C HIS A 417 -19.47 4.18 -7.05
N LEU A 418 -18.78 3.56 -6.09
CA LEU A 418 -19.13 3.69 -4.67
C LEU A 418 -18.96 5.14 -4.20
N HIS A 419 -17.86 5.78 -4.60
CA HIS A 419 -17.52 7.16 -4.23
C HIS A 419 -18.56 8.16 -4.73
N GLN A 420 -19.00 8.05 -5.98
CA GLN A 420 -20.07 8.90 -6.53
C GLN A 420 -21.37 8.79 -5.73
N THR A 421 -21.71 7.58 -5.26
CA THR A 421 -22.91 7.36 -4.46
C THR A 421 -22.75 7.96 -3.07
N PHE A 422 -21.60 7.76 -2.44
CA PHE A 422 -21.25 8.34 -1.14
C PHE A 422 -21.23 9.88 -1.17
N MET A 423 -20.64 10.50 -2.20
CA MET A 423 -20.64 11.96 -2.35
C MET A 423 -22.05 12.55 -2.53
N ARG A 424 -22.97 11.83 -3.19
CA ARG A 424 -24.36 12.27 -3.43
C ARG A 424 -25.25 12.23 -2.18
N GLN A 425 -24.88 11.47 -1.16
CA GLN A 425 -25.67 11.35 0.07
C GLN A 425 -25.54 12.56 1.00
N GLY A 426 -24.47 13.36 0.86
CA GLY A 426 -24.31 14.61 1.60
C GLY A 426 -22.94 14.74 2.27
N SER A 427 -22.92 15.45 3.41
CA SER A 427 -21.72 15.66 4.22
C SER A 427 -21.75 14.77 5.46
N TYR A 428 -20.58 14.34 5.91
CA TYR A 428 -20.43 13.37 6.99
C TYR A 428 -19.58 13.92 8.12
N THR A 429 -19.92 13.52 9.34
CA THR A 429 -19.16 13.84 10.54
C THR A 429 -18.69 12.56 11.22
N PHE A 430 -17.39 12.38 11.33
CA PHE A 430 -16.76 11.29 12.04
C PHE A 430 -16.78 11.53 13.55
N CYS A 431 -17.16 10.49 14.29
CA CYS A 431 -17.17 10.51 15.74
C CYS A 431 -16.44 9.27 16.28
N LEU A 432 -15.43 9.50 17.13
CA LEU A 432 -14.78 8.43 17.89
C LEU A 432 -15.57 8.21 19.20
N PRO A 433 -16.15 7.02 19.44
CA PRO A 433 -16.87 6.73 20.68
C PRO A 433 -16.04 6.98 21.96
N GLN A 434 -16.71 7.39 23.05
CA GLN A 434 -16.04 7.78 24.30
C GLN A 434 -15.12 6.70 24.87
N HIS A 435 -15.53 5.42 24.83
CA HIS A 435 -14.69 4.32 25.31
C HIS A 435 -13.41 4.16 24.49
N LEU A 436 -13.47 4.42 23.18
CA LEU A 436 -12.31 4.43 22.29
C LEU A 436 -11.44 5.67 22.51
N GLN A 437 -12.03 6.84 22.78
CA GLN A 437 -11.26 8.05 23.11
C GLN A 437 -10.36 7.83 24.34
N THR A 438 -10.87 7.21 25.41
CA THR A 438 -10.08 6.90 26.62
C THR A 438 -8.91 5.98 26.29
N ARG A 439 -9.15 4.92 25.51
CA ARG A 439 -8.09 3.99 25.05
C ARG A 439 -7.07 4.69 24.16
N PHE A 440 -7.52 5.57 23.28
CA PHE A 440 -6.70 6.33 22.34
C PHE A 440 -5.72 7.27 23.07
N VAL A 441 -6.22 8.05 24.03
CA VAL A 441 -5.39 8.94 24.85
C VAL A 441 -4.39 8.14 25.70
N SER A 442 -4.82 7.02 26.27
CA SER A 442 -3.91 6.14 27.02
C SER A 442 -2.78 5.59 26.16
N PHE A 443 -3.08 5.21 24.90
CA PHE A 443 -2.07 4.77 23.96
C PHE A 443 -1.08 5.90 23.63
N LEU A 444 -1.56 7.11 23.32
CA LEU A 444 -0.68 8.22 22.99
C LEU A 444 0.23 8.63 24.15
N ARG A 445 -0.29 8.63 25.39
CA ARG A 445 0.52 8.90 26.58
C ARG A 445 1.67 7.91 26.71
N LYS A 446 1.35 6.61 26.65
CA LYS A 446 2.33 5.53 26.73
C LYS A 446 3.37 5.62 25.60
N ALA A 447 2.93 5.78 24.36
CA ALA A 447 3.83 5.91 23.22
C ALA A 447 4.74 7.14 23.32
N ASN A 448 4.24 8.24 23.88
CA ASN A 448 5.04 9.45 24.10
C ASN A 448 6.12 9.22 25.15
N GLU A 449 5.77 8.63 26.29
CA GLU A 449 6.73 8.28 27.35
C GLU A 449 7.82 7.34 26.81
N GLU A 450 7.43 6.22 26.18
CA GLU A 450 8.38 5.26 25.59
C GLU A 450 9.32 5.90 24.56
N CYS A 451 8.80 6.72 23.63
CA CYS A 451 9.63 7.36 22.62
C CYS A 451 10.57 8.43 23.20
N CYS A 452 10.12 9.20 24.19
CA CYS A 452 10.97 10.21 24.83
C CYS A 452 12.07 9.59 25.67
N ASP A 453 11.78 8.48 26.35
CA ASP A 453 12.76 7.76 27.19
C ASP A 453 13.78 6.97 26.36
N GLU A 454 13.36 6.35 25.25
CA GLU A 454 14.22 5.47 24.43
C GLU A 454 14.97 6.18 23.28
N VAL A 455 14.51 7.36 22.85
CA VAL A 455 15.08 8.09 21.69
C VAL A 455 15.54 9.47 22.12
N ASP A 456 14.61 10.44 22.21
CA ASP A 456 14.83 11.80 22.71
C ASP A 456 13.50 12.56 22.87
N ASN A 457 13.57 13.75 23.46
CA ASN A 457 12.41 14.62 23.65
C ASN A 457 11.81 15.18 22.34
N ASN A 458 12.58 15.23 21.25
CA ASN A 458 12.11 15.75 19.96
C ASN A 458 11.11 14.80 19.29
N MET A 459 11.13 13.51 19.65
CA MET A 459 10.12 12.53 19.22
C MET A 459 8.69 12.87 19.62
N GLN A 460 8.47 13.73 20.62
CA GLN A 460 7.15 14.15 21.05
C GLN A 460 6.32 14.72 19.88
N GLY A 461 6.95 15.47 18.97
CA GLY A 461 6.30 16.00 17.78
C GLY A 461 5.74 14.90 16.88
N ILE A 462 6.53 13.84 16.68
CA ILE A 462 6.14 12.67 15.86
C ILE A 462 4.98 11.92 16.51
N VAL A 463 5.04 11.65 17.81
CA VAL A 463 3.96 10.91 18.51
C VAL A 463 2.65 11.69 18.50
N ARG A 464 2.68 13.01 18.78
CA ARG A 464 1.47 13.85 18.75
C ARG A 464 0.82 13.88 17.37
N ARG A 465 1.63 14.00 16.31
CA ARG A 465 1.14 13.97 14.93
C ARG A 465 0.69 12.58 14.49
N MET A 466 1.31 11.52 15.01
CA MET A 466 0.85 10.14 14.83
C MET A 466 -0.58 9.95 15.37
N GLY A 467 -0.93 10.64 16.47
CA GLY A 467 -2.32 10.68 16.96
C GLY A 467 -3.30 11.25 15.93
N LEU A 468 -3.01 12.43 15.38
CA LEU A 468 -3.86 13.01 14.32
C LEU A 468 -3.91 12.12 13.07
N ILE A 469 -2.78 11.53 12.67
CA ILE A 469 -2.69 10.56 11.57
C ILE A 469 -3.59 9.35 11.82
N ALA A 470 -3.54 8.78 13.03
CA ALA A 470 -4.38 7.64 13.42
C ALA A 470 -5.86 8.02 13.34
N PHE A 471 -6.25 9.17 13.88
CA PHE A 471 -7.62 9.66 13.80
C PHE A 471 -8.10 9.77 12.33
N ARG A 472 -7.26 10.32 11.45
CA ARG A 472 -7.54 10.43 10.00
C ARG A 472 -7.61 9.07 9.31
N MET A 473 -6.76 8.11 9.66
CA MET A 473 -6.84 6.75 9.14
C MET A 473 -8.15 6.07 9.57
N MET A 474 -8.60 6.28 10.81
CA MET A 474 -9.90 5.78 11.27
C MET A 474 -11.04 6.38 10.44
N MET A 475 -10.99 7.68 10.11
CA MET A 475 -11.96 8.32 9.21
C MET A 475 -12.01 7.61 7.85
N VAL A 476 -10.84 7.31 7.26
CA VAL A 476 -10.76 6.61 5.96
C VAL A 476 -11.33 5.20 6.03
N LEU A 477 -10.95 4.39 7.02
CA LEU A 477 -11.45 3.02 7.16
C LEU A 477 -12.97 3.00 7.38
N THR A 478 -13.47 3.83 8.28
CA THR A 478 -14.91 3.94 8.56
C THR A 478 -15.70 4.43 7.34
N ALA A 479 -15.17 5.38 6.57
CA ALA A 479 -15.79 5.81 5.32
C ALA A 479 -15.88 4.68 4.30
N LEU A 480 -14.78 3.94 4.09
CA LEU A 480 -14.75 2.80 3.18
C LEU A 480 -15.76 1.70 3.56
N ARG A 481 -15.85 1.35 4.85
CA ARG A 481 -16.87 0.39 5.31
C ARG A 481 -18.28 0.89 5.10
N THR A 482 -18.52 2.18 5.37
CA THR A 482 -19.83 2.80 5.20
C THR A 482 -20.26 2.80 3.73
N MET A 483 -19.32 3.04 2.81
CA MET A 483 -19.55 2.94 1.37
C MET A 483 -19.91 1.52 0.91
N GLU A 484 -19.22 0.50 1.44
CA GLU A 484 -19.40 -0.90 1.05
C GLU A 484 -20.68 -1.53 1.61
N ALA A 485 -21.12 -1.11 2.79
CA ALA A 485 -22.23 -1.74 3.50
C ALA A 485 -23.61 -1.39 2.93
N GLU A 486 -23.71 -0.63 1.83
CA GLU A 486 -24.97 -0.13 1.24
C GLU A 486 -25.99 0.34 2.30
N MET A 487 -25.55 1.06 3.34
CA MET A 487 -26.43 1.44 4.45
C MET A 487 -27.51 2.42 3.99
N HIS A 488 -28.62 1.85 3.53
CA HIS A 488 -29.90 2.51 3.47
C HIS A 488 -30.26 2.88 4.91
N ARG A 489 -30.32 4.19 5.19
CA ARG A 489 -30.79 4.85 6.42
C ARG A 489 -29.75 5.08 7.52
N LEU A 490 -28.76 5.92 7.24
CA LEU A 490 -28.33 6.85 8.29
C LEU A 490 -29.19 8.11 8.14
N SER A 491 -30.03 8.39 9.13
CA SER A 491 -30.80 9.63 9.15
C SER A 491 -29.83 10.80 9.35
N PRO A 492 -29.96 11.89 8.58
CA PRO A 492 -29.22 13.11 8.85
C PRO A 492 -29.49 13.57 10.29
N ALA A 493 -28.47 14.10 10.94
CA ALA A 493 -28.62 14.82 12.19
C ALA A 493 -29.38 16.13 11.97
N GLN A 494 -29.66 16.83 13.07
CA GLN A 494 -30.38 18.11 13.05
C GLN A 494 -29.67 19.18 12.22
N ASP A 495 -28.35 19.07 12.04
CA ASP A 495 -27.52 19.95 11.23
C ASP A 495 -27.42 19.53 9.75
N GLY A 496 -28.10 18.46 9.35
CA GLY A 496 -28.09 17.91 7.98
C GLY A 496 -26.88 17.04 7.65
N THR A 497 -25.96 16.80 8.61
CA THR A 497 -24.81 15.91 8.43
C THR A 497 -25.13 14.47 8.81
N ILE A 498 -24.40 13.52 8.23
CA ILE A 498 -24.54 12.10 8.56
C ILE A 498 -23.41 11.70 9.51
N HIS A 499 -23.75 11.28 10.73
CA HIS A 499 -22.75 10.81 11.68
C HIS A 499 -22.24 9.42 11.33
N MET A 500 -20.91 9.29 11.28
CA MET A 500 -20.22 8.01 11.15
C MET A 500 -19.47 7.70 12.45
N LEU A 501 -19.84 6.61 13.10
CA LEU A 501 -19.21 6.15 14.33
C LEU A 501 -18.08 5.19 14.01
N CYS A 502 -16.90 5.46 14.57
CA CYS A 502 -15.76 4.54 14.48
C CYS A 502 -16.08 3.22 15.18
N GLN A 503 -15.91 2.11 14.47
CA GLN A 503 -16.08 0.78 15.03
C GLN A 503 -14.81 0.31 15.76
N ASP A 504 -14.97 -0.58 16.75
CA ASP A 504 -13.83 -1.16 17.48
C ASP A 504 -12.82 -1.86 16.55
N CYS A 505 -13.29 -2.46 15.46
CA CYS A 505 -12.41 -3.09 14.46
C CYS A 505 -11.55 -2.06 13.71
N ASP A 506 -12.13 -0.95 13.24
CA ASP A 506 -11.40 0.13 12.56
C ASP A 506 -10.35 0.75 13.49
N TYR A 507 -10.76 1.04 14.73
CA TYR A 507 -9.86 1.52 15.77
C TYR A 507 -8.68 0.58 15.95
N GLN A 508 -8.95 -0.71 16.22
CA GLN A 508 -7.90 -1.69 16.51
C GLN A 508 -6.94 -1.87 15.34
N THR A 509 -7.46 -1.97 14.10
CA THR A 509 -6.65 -2.07 12.88
C THR A 509 -5.73 -0.86 12.74
N VAL A 510 -6.26 0.36 12.91
CA VAL A 510 -5.45 1.58 12.80
C VAL A 510 -4.41 1.68 13.90
N MET A 511 -4.74 1.31 15.15
CA MET A 511 -3.74 1.33 16.23
C MET A 511 -2.56 0.40 15.95
N LEU A 512 -2.80 -0.78 15.36
CA LEU A 512 -1.75 -1.70 14.94
C LEU A 512 -0.91 -1.13 13.78
N ILE A 513 -1.55 -0.49 12.80
CA ILE A 513 -0.86 0.22 11.72
C ILE A 513 0.06 1.31 12.30
N CYS A 514 -0.45 2.16 13.18
CA CYS A 514 0.30 3.26 13.78
C CYS A 514 1.47 2.79 14.64
N GLN A 515 1.35 1.68 15.37
CA GLN A 515 2.47 1.09 16.12
C GLN A 515 3.63 0.69 15.20
N THR A 516 3.32 0.06 14.06
CA THR A 516 4.33 -0.29 13.05
C THR A 516 4.94 0.97 12.44
N LEU A 517 4.12 1.94 11.99
CA LEU A 517 4.58 3.19 11.39
C LEU A 517 5.43 4.04 12.35
N LEU A 518 5.14 4.03 13.66
CA LEU A 518 5.93 4.74 14.65
C LEU A 518 7.36 4.19 14.71
N ARG A 519 7.54 2.86 14.66
CA ARG A 519 8.88 2.24 14.61
C ARG A 519 9.64 2.60 13.33
N HIS A 520 8.96 2.67 12.19
CA HIS A 520 9.57 3.16 10.95
C HIS A 520 9.94 4.65 11.03
N SER A 521 9.12 5.47 11.70
CA SER A 521 9.38 6.89 11.90
C SER A 521 10.60 7.11 12.79
N VAL A 522 10.73 6.34 13.89
CA VAL A 522 11.92 6.33 14.74
C VAL A 522 13.18 5.94 13.95
N TYR A 523 13.08 4.94 13.07
CA TYR A 523 14.19 4.51 12.23
C TYR A 523 14.65 5.62 11.26
N VAL A 524 13.71 6.28 10.59
CA VAL A 524 14.02 7.40 9.68
C VAL A 524 14.61 8.57 10.46
N TYR A 525 14.01 8.92 11.60
CA TYR A 525 14.48 9.98 12.49
C TYR A 525 15.94 9.76 12.91
N ARG A 526 16.26 8.60 13.52
CA ARG A 526 17.65 8.28 13.92
C ARG A 526 18.65 8.35 12.77
N ARG A 527 18.22 7.98 11.55
CA ARG A 527 19.09 8.02 10.36
C ARG A 527 19.33 9.45 9.88
N LEU A 528 18.35 10.35 10.02
CA LEU A 528 18.50 11.77 9.72
C LEU A 528 19.41 12.47 10.73
N SER A 529 19.20 12.24 12.03
CA SER A 529 20.01 12.83 13.11
C SER A 529 21.48 12.42 12.97
N ASN A 530 21.75 11.14 12.68
CA ASN A 530 23.11 10.64 12.44
C ASN A 530 23.80 11.27 11.22
N VAL A 531 23.04 11.63 10.17
CA VAL A 531 23.61 12.30 8.98
C VAL A 531 23.93 13.75 9.31
N GLN A 532 23.08 14.44 10.08
CA GLN A 532 23.37 15.79 10.55
C GLN A 532 24.65 15.82 11.39
N GLU A 533 24.81 14.90 12.35
CA GLU A 533 26.03 14.78 13.15
C GLU A 533 27.30 14.58 12.30
N ARG A 534 27.21 13.83 11.19
CA ARG A 534 28.34 13.62 10.25
C ARG A 534 28.61 14.83 9.35
N THR A 535 27.58 15.56 8.95
CA THR A 535 27.71 16.72 8.04
C THR A 535 28.15 17.98 8.79
N SER A 536 27.83 18.07 10.08
CA SER A 536 28.31 19.12 11.00
C SER A 536 29.78 18.97 11.40
N GLY A 537 30.46 17.88 10.99
CA GLY A 537 31.88 17.63 11.27
C GLY A 537 32.86 18.62 10.64
N GLU A 538 32.42 19.47 9.71
CA GLU A 538 33.26 20.53 9.10
C GLU A 538 32.87 21.95 9.51
N GLN A 539 31.87 22.13 10.39
CA GLN A 539 31.57 23.42 11.01
C GLN A 539 31.74 23.32 12.52
N GLN A 540 32.96 23.60 12.96
CA GLN A 540 33.37 23.97 14.33
C GLN A 540 32.34 23.62 15.42
N GLU A 541 32.39 22.36 15.90
CA GLU A 541 31.53 21.83 16.96
C GLU A 541 31.46 22.83 18.15
N ARG A 542 30.32 23.49 18.36
CA ARG A 542 30.05 24.28 19.57
C ARG A 542 29.04 23.53 20.43
N GLY A 543 29.47 23.03 21.60
CA GLY A 543 28.58 22.40 22.56
C GLY A 543 29.25 21.36 23.47
N ALA A 544 28.44 20.67 24.28
CA ALA A 544 28.92 19.63 25.20
C ALA A 544 29.56 18.42 24.49
N ALA A 545 29.14 18.12 23.24
CA ALA A 545 29.74 17.08 22.41
C ALA A 545 31.17 17.44 21.97
N ALA A 546 31.42 18.72 21.63
CA ALA A 546 32.75 19.23 21.28
C ALA A 546 33.72 19.14 22.46
N ARG A 547 33.24 19.55 23.65
CA ARG A 547 34.02 19.48 24.90
C ARG A 547 34.34 18.03 25.26
N ARG A 548 33.38 17.13 25.08
CA ARG A 548 33.57 15.68 25.26
C ARG A 548 34.61 15.11 24.28
N ASN A 549 34.53 15.44 22.99
CA ASN A 549 35.47 14.96 21.98
C ASN A 549 36.87 15.55 22.18
N ALA A 550 36.99 16.83 22.51
CA ALA A 550 38.25 17.47 22.87
C ALA A 550 38.87 16.82 24.12
N PHE A 551 38.06 16.57 25.16
CA PHE A 551 38.49 15.86 26.36
C PHE A 551 39.00 14.45 26.02
N PHE A 552 38.28 13.69 25.18
CA PHE A 552 38.75 12.37 24.73
C PHE A 552 40.10 12.45 24.00
N ASN A 553 40.29 13.43 23.12
CA ASN A 553 41.53 13.58 22.36
C ASN A 553 42.74 13.91 23.25
N LEU A 554 42.53 14.69 24.32
CA LEU A 554 43.57 15.05 25.29
C LEU A 554 43.98 13.90 26.22
N LEU A 555 43.14 12.86 26.38
CA LEU A 555 43.49 11.71 27.21
C LEU A 555 44.68 10.93 26.61
N PRO A 556 45.67 10.51 27.41
CA PRO A 556 46.74 9.63 26.93
C PRO A 556 46.22 8.26 26.45
N VAL A 557 47.05 7.52 25.71
CA VAL A 557 46.71 6.16 25.24
C VAL A 557 46.45 5.19 26.41
N SER A 558 47.21 5.33 27.50
CA SER A 558 46.95 4.67 28.78
C SER A 558 47.05 5.71 29.88
N PHE A 559 46.05 5.77 30.76
CA PHE A 559 45.95 6.80 31.78
C PHE A 559 45.23 6.30 33.03
N THR A 560 45.50 6.95 34.15
CA THR A 560 44.90 6.67 35.46
C THR A 560 43.80 7.67 35.78
N LYS A 561 43.05 7.38 36.85
CA LYS A 561 42.07 8.32 37.39
C LYS A 561 42.69 9.67 37.76
N LYS A 562 43.93 9.66 38.29
CA LYS A 562 44.66 10.89 38.63
C LYS A 562 44.98 11.72 37.37
N ASP A 563 45.30 11.06 36.26
CA ASP A 563 45.70 11.73 35.03
C ASP A 563 44.53 12.48 34.37
N TYR A 564 43.34 11.87 34.35
CA TYR A 564 42.18 12.59 33.84
C TYR A 564 41.63 13.59 34.87
N ASP A 565 41.77 13.35 36.18
CA ASP A 565 41.41 14.35 37.21
C ASP A 565 42.28 15.62 37.08
N ALA A 566 43.57 15.50 36.78
CA ALA A 566 44.45 16.63 36.46
C ALA A 566 44.06 17.33 35.14
N LEU A 567 43.56 16.57 34.16
CA LEU A 567 43.07 17.11 32.91
C LEU A 567 41.77 17.91 33.08
N ILE A 568 40.93 17.53 34.03
CA ILE A 568 39.70 18.25 34.40
C ILE A 568 40.03 19.62 35.00
N GLU A 569 41.06 19.70 35.86
CA GLU A 569 41.50 20.96 36.49
C GLU A 569 42.06 21.95 35.46
N THR A 570 42.76 21.45 34.44
CA THR A 570 43.33 22.27 33.37
C THR A 570 42.32 22.68 32.29
N THR A 571 41.25 21.92 32.09
CA THR A 571 40.20 22.20 31.09
C THR A 571 38.97 22.92 31.66
N HIS A 572 38.96 23.23 32.96
CA HIS A 572 37.82 23.83 33.69
C HIS A 572 36.51 23.04 33.57
N GLU A 573 36.59 21.71 33.44
CA GLU A 573 35.42 20.84 33.33
C GLU A 573 34.89 20.39 34.70
N ASN A 574 33.62 19.96 34.76
CA ASN A 574 33.04 19.44 35.99
C ASN A 574 33.42 17.96 36.19
N ARG A 575 33.91 17.61 37.40
CA ARG A 575 34.31 16.23 37.76
C ARG A 575 33.19 15.19 37.58
N SER A 576 31.93 15.54 37.85
CA SER A 576 30.79 14.66 37.62
C SER A 576 30.54 14.44 36.12
N THR A 577 30.73 15.47 35.31
CA THR A 577 30.54 15.42 33.84
C THR A 577 31.61 14.57 33.18
N ALA A 578 32.87 14.76 33.55
CA ALA A 578 33.98 13.97 33.02
C ALA A 578 33.90 12.49 33.43
N SER A 579 33.46 12.18 34.65
CA SER A 579 33.19 10.79 35.07
C SER A 579 32.12 10.13 34.19
N LYS A 580 31.02 10.84 33.90
CA LYS A 580 29.97 10.36 32.98
C LYS A 580 30.49 10.14 31.56
N TRP A 581 31.42 10.98 31.10
CA TRP A 581 32.05 10.81 29.79
C TRP A 581 32.98 9.60 29.75
N ILE A 582 33.77 9.35 30.79
CA ILE A 582 34.59 8.14 30.90
C ILE A 582 33.70 6.88 30.85
N ASP A 583 32.59 6.85 31.58
CA ASP A 583 31.63 5.73 31.54
C ASP A 583 31.00 5.57 30.15
N LEU A 584 30.66 6.67 29.49
CA LEU A 584 30.14 6.68 28.13
C LEU A 584 31.16 6.14 27.12
N PHE A 585 32.42 6.55 27.18
CA PHE A 585 33.47 6.05 26.27
C PHE A 585 33.75 4.57 26.46
N ILE A 586 33.58 4.04 27.68
CA ILE A 586 33.66 2.60 27.94
C ILE A 586 32.47 1.87 27.30
N ARG A 587 31.26 2.42 27.42
CA ARG A 587 30.06 1.88 26.77
C ARG A 587 30.16 1.90 25.24
N GLU A 588 30.78 2.95 24.67
CA GLU A 588 31.06 3.11 23.24
C GLU A 588 32.27 2.28 22.75
N GLN A 589 32.91 1.48 23.62
CA GLN A 589 34.11 0.70 23.31
C GLN A 589 35.30 1.53 22.78
N ARG A 590 35.37 2.82 23.13
CA ARG A 590 36.49 3.74 22.82
C ARG A 590 37.55 3.78 23.94
N LEU A 591 37.16 3.35 25.14
CA LEU A 591 38.05 3.09 26.26
C LEU A 591 37.78 1.69 26.81
N ARG A 592 38.81 1.06 27.38
CA ARG A 592 38.67 -0.13 28.21
C ARG A 592 39.29 0.09 29.58
N ARG A 593 38.70 -0.53 30.60
CA ARG A 593 39.24 -0.53 31.96
C ARG A 593 40.23 -1.68 32.11
N THR A 594 41.50 -1.35 32.33
CA THR A 594 42.60 -2.33 32.47
C THR A 594 42.90 -2.66 33.94
N GLY A 595 42.35 -1.90 34.88
CA GLY A 595 42.50 -2.12 36.32
C GLY A 595 41.66 -1.15 37.17
N GLN A 596 41.80 -1.19 38.49
CA GLN A 596 41.11 -0.25 39.38
C GLN A 596 41.65 1.17 39.17
N GLY A 597 40.88 2.03 38.51
CA GLY A 597 41.29 3.41 38.20
C GLY A 597 42.30 3.52 37.07
N MET A 598 42.44 2.49 36.22
CA MET A 598 43.35 2.45 35.06
C MET A 598 42.53 2.23 33.79
N TYR A 599 42.79 3.06 32.78
CA TYR A 599 42.04 3.12 31.53
C TYR A 599 43.00 3.10 30.33
N GLN A 600 42.56 2.53 29.23
CA GLN A 600 43.32 2.49 27.99
C GLN A 600 42.39 2.80 26.81
N LYS A 601 42.86 3.64 25.87
CA LYS A 601 42.19 3.84 24.58
C LYS A 601 42.24 2.56 23.78
N THR A 602 41.08 2.17 23.27
CA THR A 602 40.98 1.09 22.28
C THR A 602 41.27 1.71 20.92
N GLU A 603 42.31 1.22 20.25
CA GLU A 603 42.50 1.49 18.83
C GLU A 603 41.31 0.88 18.08
N LEU A 604 40.69 1.68 17.22
CA LEU A 604 39.64 1.23 16.30
C LEU A 604 40.21 0.25 15.26
#